data_AF-A0A972MDL0-F1
#
_entry.id   AF-A0A972MDL0-F1
#
_cell.length_a   1.000
_cell.length_b   1.000
_cell.length_c   1.000
_cell.angle_alpha   90.00
_cell.angle_beta   90.00
_cell.angle_gamma   90.00
#
_symmetry.space_group_name_H-M   'P 1'
#
loop_
_entity.id
_entity.type
_entity.pdbx_description
1 polymer ?
#
loop_
_entity_poly.entity_id
_entity_poly.type
_entity_poly.pdbx_seq_one_letter_code
_entity_poly.pdbx_strand_id
1 'polypeptide(L)'
;MKKLTFIIIASLFIFSCNSEENKEKTAKDTNSKKEEVVATENSEAYKLMKQKCIICHIEKPSPDMKGKMTAPPMMRIKEHYMPSFPSKEEFIKAVVNFSKNPTEDKVLMPGSVRKFNLMPNLGYSEEELKIIAEVIYDTDFGTMQRMKKMGSLELNNGKKWQLKPEAIEQINEISAKINNFSSDNIEDYNQLGSEIFNKAKMMMLDKDYDDATLMQIKIFFHGIENDMHLLIGEKDLEKAKSKLEELKVKFAEFNKYFE
;
A
#
# COMPACT_ATOMS: atom_id res chain seq x y z
N MET A 1 -18.70 86.25 -45.61
CA MET A 1 -20.13 85.86 -45.51
C MET A 1 -20.15 84.37 -45.17
N LYS A 2 -20.75 83.78 -44.14
CA LYS A 2 -21.75 84.12 -43.11
C LYS A 2 -21.53 83.16 -41.92
N LYS A 3 -21.62 83.70 -40.69
CA LYS A 3 -22.19 83.16 -39.42
C LYS A 3 -21.65 81.82 -38.86
N LEU A 4 -21.08 81.77 -37.64
CA LEU A 4 -21.75 81.79 -36.30
C LEU A 4 -22.84 80.70 -36.23
N THR A 5 -22.79 79.65 -35.39
CA THR A 5 -22.84 79.67 -33.92
C THR A 5 -22.59 78.27 -33.32
N PHE A 6 -22.12 78.26 -32.07
CA PHE A 6 -22.13 77.18 -31.07
C PHE A 6 -23.46 76.42 -30.97
N ILE A 7 -23.42 75.12 -30.59
CA ILE A 7 -24.35 74.47 -29.64
C ILE A 7 -23.71 73.17 -29.12
N ILE A 8 -23.60 73.08 -27.79
CA ILE A 8 -23.33 71.90 -26.97
C ILE A 8 -24.64 71.13 -26.83
N ILE A 9 -24.69 69.83 -27.16
CA ILE A 9 -25.68 68.89 -26.60
C ILE A 9 -25.00 67.54 -26.40
N ALA A 10 -24.95 67.12 -25.13
CA ALA A 10 -24.64 65.77 -24.68
C ALA A 10 -25.91 64.91 -24.70
N SER A 11 -25.81 63.67 -25.19
CA SER A 11 -26.74 62.56 -24.91
C SER A 11 -26.02 61.24 -25.27
N LEU A 12 -25.48 60.50 -24.29
CA LEU A 12 -26.10 59.35 -23.60
C LEU A 12 -26.75 58.30 -24.50
N PHE A 13 -26.14 57.09 -24.49
CA PHE A 13 -26.66 55.73 -24.73
C PHE A 13 -27.32 55.48 -26.11
N ILE A 14 -27.16 54.33 -26.78
CA ILE A 14 -27.20 52.94 -26.30
C ILE A 14 -26.56 52.08 -27.41
N PHE A 15 -25.65 51.17 -27.05
CA PHE A 15 -25.23 50.09 -27.95
C PHE A 15 -26.34 49.04 -27.99
N SER A 16 -26.91 48.83 -29.17
CA SER A 16 -27.82 47.73 -29.49
C SER A 16 -27.32 47.06 -30.76
N CYS A 17 -26.66 45.91 -30.62
CA CYS A 17 -26.46 44.98 -31.72
C CYS A 17 -27.34 43.75 -31.47
N ASN A 18 -28.33 43.58 -32.34
CA ASN A 18 -29.13 42.38 -32.48
C ASN A 18 -28.69 41.69 -33.79
N SER A 19 -28.43 40.39 -33.75
CA SER A 19 -28.48 39.52 -34.93
C SER A 19 -28.67 38.07 -34.49
N GLU A 20 -29.81 37.52 -34.89
CA GLU A 20 -30.36 36.19 -34.65
C GLU A 20 -29.59 35.08 -35.40
N GLU A 21 -29.57 33.85 -34.86
CA GLU A 21 -30.38 32.72 -35.37
C GLU A 21 -30.02 31.39 -34.69
N ASN A 22 -31.08 30.63 -34.41
CA ASN A 22 -31.13 29.26 -33.88
C ASN A 22 -30.35 28.24 -34.72
N LYS A 23 -29.56 27.36 -34.07
CA LYS A 23 -29.47 25.93 -34.42
C LYS A 23 -29.28 25.06 -33.17
N GLU A 24 -30.31 24.29 -32.88
CA GLU A 24 -30.29 23.13 -32.00
C GLU A 24 -29.49 21.99 -32.67
N LYS A 25 -28.60 21.32 -31.91
CA LYS A 25 -28.15 19.92 -32.13
C LYS A 25 -27.27 19.43 -30.96
N THR A 26 -27.86 18.52 -30.19
CA THR A 26 -27.34 17.20 -29.77
C THR A 26 -26.07 17.08 -28.90
N ALA A 27 -26.27 16.45 -27.73
CA ALA A 27 -25.40 15.58 -26.92
C ALA A 27 -23.86 15.69 -27.04
N LYS A 28 -23.21 15.91 -25.88
CA LYS A 28 -21.84 15.51 -25.57
C LYS A 28 -21.84 14.99 -24.12
N ASP A 29 -21.73 13.69 -23.89
CA ASP A 29 -20.46 12.97 -23.78
C ASP A 29 -19.41 13.73 -22.98
N THR A 30 -19.56 13.73 -21.65
CA THR A 30 -18.42 13.91 -20.74
C THR A 30 -17.75 12.55 -20.54
N ASN A 31 -16.86 12.25 -21.48
CA ASN A 31 -15.77 11.30 -21.30
C ASN A 31 -14.87 11.83 -20.18
N SER A 32 -15.14 11.39 -18.95
CA SER A 32 -14.27 11.62 -17.80
C SER A 32 -13.01 10.79 -18.01
N LYS A 33 -11.98 11.39 -18.61
CA LYS A 33 -10.62 10.89 -18.53
C LYS A 33 -10.28 10.74 -17.06
N LYS A 34 -10.18 9.49 -16.61
CA LYS A 34 -9.57 9.10 -15.35
C LYS A 34 -8.10 9.50 -15.46
N GLU A 35 -7.77 10.72 -15.05
CA GLU A 35 -6.37 11.10 -14.88
C GLU A 35 -5.81 10.24 -13.75
N GLU A 36 -4.82 9.43 -14.09
CA GLU A 36 -4.03 8.66 -13.15
C GLU A 36 -3.28 9.65 -12.26
N VAL A 37 -3.65 9.71 -10.98
CA VAL A 37 -3.02 10.59 -9.99
C VAL A 37 -1.63 10.03 -9.70
N VAL A 38 -0.64 10.48 -10.46
CA VAL A 38 0.76 10.19 -10.16
C VAL A 38 1.13 10.98 -8.90
N ALA A 39 1.25 10.27 -7.77
CA ALA A 39 1.61 10.82 -6.48
C ALA A 39 3.06 11.35 -6.50
N THR A 40 3.23 12.59 -6.93
CA THR A 40 4.47 13.34 -6.74
C THR A 40 4.38 14.12 -5.42
N GLU A 41 5.51 14.32 -4.74
CA GLU A 41 5.56 15.01 -3.43
C GLU A 41 4.89 16.40 -3.43
N ASN A 42 4.82 17.05 -4.60
CA ASN A 42 4.23 18.38 -4.76
C ASN A 42 2.73 18.37 -5.11
N SER A 43 2.14 17.20 -5.35
CA SER A 43 0.72 17.07 -5.66
C SER A 43 -0.18 17.50 -4.50
N GLU A 44 -1.37 18.02 -4.81
CA GLU A 44 -2.37 18.36 -3.79
C GLU A 44 -2.81 17.12 -2.99
N ALA A 45 -2.84 15.95 -3.64
CA ALA A 45 -3.11 14.67 -2.97
C ALA A 45 -2.05 14.34 -1.90
N TYR A 46 -0.76 14.53 -2.22
CA TYR A 46 0.31 14.31 -1.24
C TYR A 46 0.25 15.31 -0.08
N LYS A 47 -0.01 16.59 -0.37
CA LYS A 47 -0.20 17.63 0.66
C LYS A 47 -1.36 17.30 1.60
N LEU A 48 -2.47 16.79 1.06
CA LEU A 48 -3.62 16.35 1.85
C LEU A 48 -3.24 15.24 2.85
N MET A 49 -2.51 14.22 2.39
CA MET A 49 -1.97 13.17 3.26
C MET A 49 -1.04 13.76 4.33
N LYS A 50 -0.16 14.71 3.97
CA LYS A 50 0.75 15.34 4.92
C LYS A 50 0.02 16.09 6.03
N GLN A 51 -1.00 16.85 5.67
CA GLN A 51 -1.77 17.67 6.60
C GLN A 51 -2.64 16.83 7.55
N LYS A 52 -3.20 15.72 7.07
CA LYS A 52 -4.19 14.92 7.83
C LYS A 52 -3.59 13.69 8.51
N CYS A 53 -2.67 12.99 7.86
CA CYS A 53 -2.17 11.71 8.35
C CYS A 53 -0.75 11.81 8.92
N ILE A 54 0.15 12.51 8.21
CA ILE A 54 1.57 12.54 8.59
C ILE A 54 1.84 13.39 9.85
N ILE A 55 0.86 14.19 10.30
CA ILE A 55 0.89 14.87 11.60
C ILE A 55 1.11 13.92 12.78
N CYS A 56 0.62 12.67 12.68
CA CYS A 56 0.88 11.61 13.67
C CYS A 56 1.69 10.46 13.07
N HIS A 57 1.44 10.10 11.82
CA HIS A 57 2.08 8.99 11.13
C HIS A 57 3.29 9.45 10.34
N ILE A 58 4.45 9.60 10.98
CA ILE A 58 5.69 9.92 10.25
C ILE A 58 5.93 8.92 9.11
N GLU A 59 6.45 9.38 7.98
CA GLU A 59 6.63 8.54 6.78
C GLU A 59 7.60 7.38 7.06
N LYS A 60 8.81 7.72 7.50
CA LYS A 60 9.89 6.81 7.87
C LYS A 60 10.50 7.22 9.21
N PRO A 61 10.64 6.29 10.18
CA PRO A 61 11.21 6.63 11.48
C PRO A 61 12.74 6.69 11.43
N SER A 62 13.32 7.66 12.14
CA SER A 62 14.75 7.73 12.43
C SER A 62 15.04 7.31 13.89
N PRO A 63 16.28 6.92 14.24
CA PRO A 63 16.61 6.49 15.60
C PRO A 63 16.22 7.48 16.70
N ASP A 64 16.37 8.77 16.43
CA ASP A 64 16.04 9.90 17.32
C ASP A 64 14.52 10.14 17.48
N MET A 65 13.69 9.57 16.59
CA MET A 65 12.23 9.73 16.61
C MET A 65 11.52 8.59 17.33
N LYS A 66 12.15 7.43 17.55
CA LYS A 66 11.49 6.20 18.07
C LYS A 66 10.68 6.39 19.36
N GLY A 67 11.12 7.29 20.26
CA GLY A 67 10.45 7.58 21.53
C GLY A 67 9.41 8.71 21.46
N LYS A 68 9.34 9.43 20.34
CA LYS A 68 8.45 10.59 20.14
C LYS A 68 7.24 10.27 19.26
N MET A 69 7.21 9.09 18.67
CA MET A 69 6.12 8.65 17.81
C MET A 69 4.84 8.46 18.60
N THR A 70 3.73 8.97 18.06
CA THR A 70 2.38 8.80 18.62
C THR A 70 1.51 7.83 17.80
N ALA A 71 1.99 7.39 16.64
CA ALA A 71 1.33 6.44 15.76
C ALA A 71 2.38 5.60 15.00
N PRO A 72 2.01 4.44 14.40
CA PRO A 72 2.93 3.68 13.58
C PRO A 72 3.37 4.47 12.33
N PRO A 73 4.62 4.34 11.86
CA PRO A 73 5.06 5.04 10.65
C PRO A 73 4.28 4.59 9.41
N MET A 74 4.07 5.48 8.44
CA MET A 74 3.30 5.18 7.22
C MET A 74 3.90 4.03 6.42
N MET A 75 5.24 3.99 6.34
CA MET A 75 5.98 2.84 5.80
C MET A 75 5.50 1.51 6.40
N ARG A 76 5.37 1.42 7.73
CA ARG A 76 4.96 0.18 8.40
C ARG A 76 3.49 -0.13 8.17
N ILE A 77 2.64 0.88 8.07
CA ILE A 77 1.24 0.66 7.69
C ILE A 77 1.18 -0.01 6.32
N LYS A 78 1.87 0.54 5.32
CA LYS A 78 1.91 -0.01 3.98
C LYS A 78 2.47 -1.45 3.96
N GLU A 79 3.58 -1.71 4.64
CA GLU A 79 4.16 -3.06 4.79
C GLU A 79 3.15 -4.08 5.33
N HIS A 80 2.29 -3.70 6.28
CA HIS A 80 1.31 -4.62 6.85
C HIS A 80 0.00 -4.74 6.03
N TYR A 81 -0.39 -3.69 5.30
CA TYR A 81 -1.64 -3.65 4.56
C TYR A 81 -1.52 -4.26 3.16
N MET A 82 -0.46 -3.96 2.40
CA MET A 82 -0.34 -4.46 1.01
C MET A 82 -0.45 -5.99 0.90
N PRO A 83 0.20 -6.81 1.75
CA PRO A 83 0.06 -8.26 1.66
C PRO A 83 -1.31 -8.82 2.03
N SER A 84 -2.10 -8.04 2.77
CA SER A 84 -3.46 -8.45 3.15
C SER A 84 -4.49 -8.07 2.10
N PHE A 85 -4.13 -7.15 1.19
CA PHE A 85 -5.00 -6.56 0.18
C PHE A 85 -4.23 -6.41 -1.13
N PRO A 86 -4.14 -7.48 -1.94
CA PRO A 86 -3.27 -7.55 -3.11
C PRO A 86 -3.63 -6.55 -4.21
N SER A 87 -4.91 -6.20 -4.34
CA SER A 87 -5.33 -5.20 -5.33
C SER A 87 -5.32 -3.78 -4.75
N LYS A 88 -5.07 -2.79 -5.61
CA LYS A 88 -5.14 -1.37 -5.26
C LYS A 88 -6.51 -1.02 -4.68
N GLU A 89 -7.59 -1.54 -5.27
CA GLU A 89 -8.96 -1.32 -4.84
C GLU A 89 -9.22 -1.87 -3.44
N GLU A 90 -8.77 -3.09 -3.14
CA GLU A 90 -8.91 -3.69 -1.81
C GLU A 90 -8.08 -2.93 -0.77
N PHE A 91 -6.86 -2.53 -1.12
CA PHE A 91 -6.00 -1.74 -0.25
C PHE A 91 -6.67 -0.41 0.11
N ILE A 92 -7.15 0.33 -0.88
CA ILE A 92 -7.85 1.61 -0.68
C ILE A 92 -9.07 1.39 0.21
N LYS A 93 -9.89 0.39 -0.13
CA LYS A 93 -11.09 0.05 0.64
C LYS A 93 -10.75 -0.30 2.09
N ALA A 94 -9.69 -1.04 2.34
CA ALA A 94 -9.26 -1.41 3.69
C ALA A 94 -8.78 -0.20 4.51
N VAL A 95 -7.93 0.65 3.93
CA VAL A 95 -7.44 1.87 4.59
C VAL A 95 -8.59 2.83 4.90
N VAL A 96 -9.51 3.04 3.95
CA VAL A 96 -10.71 3.87 4.13
C VAL A 96 -11.61 3.28 5.23
N ASN A 97 -11.91 1.98 5.19
CA ASN A 97 -12.78 1.33 6.16
C ASN A 97 -12.20 1.38 7.58
N PHE A 98 -10.89 1.14 7.73
CA PHE A 98 -10.23 1.25 9.03
C PHE A 98 -10.27 2.70 9.53
N SER A 99 -9.92 3.68 8.68
CA SER A 99 -9.88 5.10 9.07
C SER A 99 -11.25 5.66 9.45
N LYS A 100 -12.33 5.23 8.78
CA LYS A 100 -13.72 5.64 9.10
C LYS A 100 -14.28 4.98 10.35
N ASN A 101 -13.85 3.77 10.68
CA ASN A 101 -14.34 3.04 11.85
C ASN A 101 -13.25 2.15 12.47
N PRO A 102 -12.24 2.76 13.11
CA PRO A 102 -11.15 2.02 13.74
C PRO A 102 -11.70 1.21 14.90
N THR A 103 -11.44 -0.10 14.89
CA THR A 103 -11.91 -1.06 15.89
C THR A 103 -10.85 -2.13 16.05
N GLU A 104 -10.70 -2.71 17.24
CA GLU A 104 -9.60 -3.63 17.54
C GLU A 104 -9.60 -4.89 16.67
N ASP A 105 -10.79 -5.39 16.30
CA ASP A 105 -10.99 -6.55 15.43
C ASP A 105 -10.56 -6.31 13.97
N LYS A 106 -10.48 -5.04 13.54
CA LYS A 106 -10.03 -4.67 12.18
C LYS A 106 -8.55 -4.33 12.11
N VAL A 107 -7.81 -4.44 13.21
CA VAL A 107 -6.40 -4.03 13.28
C VAL A 107 -5.50 -5.11 12.70
N LEU A 108 -4.76 -4.76 11.64
CA LEU A 108 -3.69 -5.61 11.10
C LEU A 108 -2.37 -5.55 11.90
N MET A 109 -2.24 -4.55 12.78
CA MET A 109 -1.03 -4.25 13.55
C MET A 109 -1.31 -4.20 15.07
N PRO A 110 -1.64 -5.33 15.73
CA PRO A 110 -2.02 -5.35 17.15
C PRO A 110 -0.89 -4.86 18.08
N GLY A 111 0.37 -5.01 17.66
CA GLY A 111 1.52 -4.42 18.36
C GLY A 111 1.51 -2.89 18.37
N SER A 112 0.97 -2.25 17.33
CA SER A 112 0.79 -0.79 17.28
C SER A 112 -0.29 -0.34 18.24
N VAL A 113 -1.42 -1.05 18.33
CA VAL A 113 -2.49 -0.71 19.29
C VAL A 113 -1.99 -0.80 20.72
N ARG A 114 -1.24 -1.85 21.08
CA ARG A 114 -0.63 -1.94 22.42
C ARG A 114 0.34 -0.80 22.73
N LYS A 115 1.00 -0.23 21.72
CA LYS A 115 2.01 0.82 21.90
C LYS A 115 1.43 2.24 21.85
N PHE A 116 0.49 2.48 20.95
CA PHE A 116 0.00 3.81 20.57
C PHE A 116 -1.48 4.01 20.88
N ASN A 117 -2.16 2.99 21.42
CA ASN A 117 -3.62 2.88 21.50
C ASN A 117 -4.28 2.78 20.11
N LEU A 118 -5.61 2.59 20.10
CA LEU A 118 -6.39 2.54 18.87
C LEU A 118 -6.42 3.94 18.22
N MET A 119 -6.27 3.99 16.90
CA MET A 119 -6.38 5.23 16.13
C MET A 119 -7.80 5.81 16.33
N PRO A 120 -7.95 7.10 16.67
CA PRO A 120 -9.27 7.71 16.76
C PRO A 120 -9.89 7.92 15.37
N ASN A 121 -11.22 7.89 15.29
CA ASN A 121 -11.93 8.37 14.11
C ASN A 121 -11.85 9.91 14.05
N LEU A 122 -11.21 10.44 13.01
CA LEU A 122 -10.95 11.88 12.85
C LEU A 122 -12.04 12.61 12.04
N GLY A 123 -13.09 11.90 11.58
CA GLY A 123 -14.22 12.50 10.87
C GLY A 123 -13.90 12.99 9.46
N TYR A 124 -12.85 12.47 8.82
CA TYR A 124 -12.51 12.80 7.43
C TYR A 124 -13.53 12.24 6.45
N SER A 125 -13.72 12.93 5.31
CA SER A 125 -14.67 12.45 4.30
C SER A 125 -14.15 11.19 3.61
N GLU A 126 -15.06 10.41 3.04
CA GLU A 126 -14.66 9.19 2.32
C GLU A 126 -13.83 9.52 1.08
N GLU A 127 -14.12 10.63 0.41
CA GLU A 127 -13.40 11.12 -0.76
C GLU A 127 -11.96 11.50 -0.40
N GLU A 128 -11.78 12.25 0.70
CA GLU A 128 -10.45 12.59 1.21
C GLU A 128 -9.65 11.33 1.57
N LEU A 129 -10.28 10.37 2.25
CA LEU A 129 -9.64 9.11 2.63
C LEU A 129 -9.27 8.25 1.43
N LYS A 130 -10.08 8.24 0.36
CA LYS A 130 -9.75 7.54 -0.90
C LYS A 130 -8.51 8.14 -1.55
N ILE A 131 -8.46 9.47 -1.68
CA ILE A 131 -7.29 10.19 -2.23
C ILE A 131 -6.04 9.88 -1.41
N ILE A 132 -6.15 9.96 -0.08
CA ILE A 132 -5.03 9.66 0.82
C ILE A 132 -4.59 8.20 0.66
N ALA A 133 -5.52 7.24 0.61
CA ALA A 133 -5.19 5.83 0.47
C ALA A 133 -4.52 5.52 -0.87
N GLU A 134 -4.93 6.17 -1.97
CA GLU A 134 -4.25 6.11 -3.26
C GLU A 134 -2.80 6.61 -3.14
N VAL A 135 -2.60 7.76 -2.49
CA VAL A 135 -1.25 8.30 -2.26
C VAL A 135 -0.40 7.34 -1.43
N ILE A 136 -0.95 6.74 -0.36
CA ILE A 136 -0.22 5.75 0.44
C ILE A 136 0.16 4.55 -0.43
N TYR A 137 -0.76 4.07 -1.28
CA TYR A 137 -0.53 2.94 -2.18
C TYR A 137 0.56 3.24 -3.22
N ASP A 138 0.58 4.44 -3.80
CA ASP A 138 1.52 4.79 -4.87
C ASP A 138 2.86 5.33 -4.37
N THR A 139 2.94 5.85 -3.15
CA THR A 139 4.17 6.41 -2.59
C THR A 139 5.15 5.32 -2.14
N ASP A 140 6.37 5.35 -2.65
CA ASP A 140 7.47 4.54 -2.10
C ASP A 140 8.05 5.21 -0.84
N PHE A 141 7.63 4.75 0.33
CA PHE A 141 8.20 5.20 1.61
C PHE A 141 9.57 4.56 1.91
N GLY A 142 10.05 3.69 1.00
CA GLY A 142 11.13 2.72 1.21
C GLY A 142 10.70 1.58 2.12
N THR A 143 11.65 0.71 2.44
CA THR A 143 11.50 -0.28 3.51
C THR A 143 12.45 0.05 4.66
N MET A 144 12.09 -0.36 5.87
CA MET A 144 13.08 -0.47 6.93
C MET A 144 13.57 -1.91 6.93
N GLN A 145 14.85 -2.13 6.61
CA GLN A 145 15.53 -3.35 7.05
C GLN A 145 15.27 -3.47 8.55
N ARG A 146 14.51 -4.49 8.91
CA ARG A 146 14.09 -4.73 10.29
C ARG A 146 15.33 -5.19 11.05
N MET A 147 16.15 -4.25 11.51
CA MET A 147 17.35 -4.52 12.28
C MET A 147 16.97 -5.01 13.68
N LYS A 148 16.70 -6.31 13.78
CA LYS A 148 17.51 -7.17 14.65
C LYS A 148 18.28 -8.07 13.69
N LYS A 149 19.60 -8.23 13.88
CA LYS A 149 20.27 -9.46 13.43
C LYS A 149 19.51 -10.59 14.11
N MET A 150 18.56 -11.19 13.40
CA MET A 150 18.18 -12.55 13.74
C MET A 150 19.38 -13.42 13.37
N GLY A 151 19.61 -14.48 14.12
CA GLY A 151 20.73 -15.38 13.84
C GLY A 151 20.67 -15.93 12.41
N SER A 152 21.70 -16.66 12.02
CA SER A 152 21.62 -17.48 10.81
C SER A 152 20.61 -18.62 11.01
N LEU A 153 20.11 -19.16 9.91
CA LEU A 153 19.47 -20.47 9.94
C LEU A 153 20.49 -21.50 10.43
N GLU A 154 20.08 -22.31 11.38
CA GLU A 154 20.92 -23.34 11.99
C GLU A 154 20.14 -24.64 12.08
N LEU A 155 20.85 -25.78 12.04
CA LEU A 155 20.25 -27.07 12.33
C LEU A 155 20.06 -27.22 13.85
N ASN A 156 19.02 -27.92 14.27
CA ASN A 156 18.81 -28.32 15.66
C ASN A 156 19.79 -29.44 16.03
N ASN A 157 20.99 -29.09 16.49
CA ASN A 157 22.05 -30.02 16.85
C ASN A 157 22.38 -31.01 15.71
N GLY A 158 22.47 -30.49 14.48
CA GLY A 158 22.74 -31.28 13.27
C GLY A 158 21.50 -31.99 12.67
N LYS A 159 20.32 -31.83 13.28
CA LYS A 159 19.04 -32.32 12.74
C LYS A 159 18.17 -31.17 12.24
N LYS A 160 17.17 -31.48 11.42
CA LYS A 160 16.17 -30.50 10.99
C LYS A 160 15.19 -30.19 12.12
N TRP A 161 14.66 -28.98 12.11
CA TRP A 161 13.60 -28.54 13.00
C TRP A 161 12.30 -29.23 12.62
N GLN A 162 11.67 -29.89 13.60
CA GLN A 162 10.39 -30.56 13.40
C GLN A 162 9.28 -29.51 13.38
N LEU A 163 8.51 -29.49 12.31
CA LEU A 163 7.31 -28.66 12.20
C LEU A 163 6.05 -29.49 12.32
N LYS A 164 4.92 -28.82 12.56
CA LYS A 164 3.61 -29.46 12.52
C LYS A 164 3.34 -29.98 11.10
N PRO A 165 2.67 -31.14 10.93
CA PRO A 165 2.33 -31.67 9.62
C PRO A 165 1.60 -30.65 8.72
N GLU A 166 0.70 -29.85 9.30
CA GLU A 166 -0.06 -28.83 8.58
C GLU A 166 0.83 -27.68 8.07
N ALA A 167 1.94 -27.39 8.76
CA ALA A 167 2.90 -26.39 8.31
C ALA A 167 3.75 -26.92 7.14
N ILE A 168 4.17 -28.18 7.20
CA ILE A 168 4.90 -28.85 6.11
C ILE A 168 4.02 -28.96 4.87
N GLU A 169 2.74 -29.32 5.01
CA GLU A 169 1.78 -29.34 3.93
C GLU A 169 1.66 -27.95 3.27
N GLN A 170 1.46 -26.90 4.07
CA GLN A 170 1.38 -25.53 3.55
C GLN A 170 2.63 -25.08 2.79
N ILE A 171 3.83 -25.44 3.26
CA ILE A 171 5.09 -25.14 2.56
C ILE A 171 5.19 -25.91 1.25
N ASN A 172 4.79 -27.17 1.23
CA ASN A 172 4.80 -27.98 0.02
C ASN A 172 3.81 -27.45 -1.01
N GLU A 173 2.61 -27.05 -0.58
CA GLU A 173 1.64 -26.36 -1.42
C GLU A 173 2.21 -25.08 -2.01
N ILE A 174 2.84 -24.23 -1.19
CA ILE A 174 3.49 -22.99 -1.65
C ILE A 174 4.57 -23.31 -2.67
N SER A 175 5.45 -24.27 -2.37
CA SER A 175 6.57 -24.66 -3.23
C SER A 175 6.07 -25.20 -4.58
N ALA A 176 5.05 -26.04 -4.56
CA ALA A 176 4.41 -26.53 -5.79
C ALA A 176 3.76 -25.38 -6.57
N LYS A 177 3.08 -24.46 -5.87
CA LYS A 177 2.42 -23.31 -6.49
C LYS A 177 3.43 -22.39 -7.17
N ILE A 178 4.48 -21.95 -6.48
CA ILE A 178 5.50 -21.06 -7.06
C ILE A 178 6.23 -21.71 -8.23
N ASN A 179 6.52 -23.01 -8.16
CA ASN A 179 7.25 -23.72 -9.22
C ASN A 179 6.42 -23.87 -10.51
N ASN A 180 5.11 -24.05 -10.37
CA ASN A 180 4.19 -24.20 -11.50
C ASN A 180 3.51 -22.89 -11.92
N PHE A 181 3.77 -21.78 -11.21
CA PHE A 181 3.14 -20.51 -11.50
C PHE A 181 3.71 -19.91 -12.79
N SER A 182 2.79 -19.49 -13.66
CA SER A 182 3.07 -18.68 -14.84
C SER A 182 1.86 -17.80 -15.10
N SER A 183 2.10 -16.52 -15.35
CA SER A 183 1.07 -15.58 -15.78
C SER A 183 1.72 -14.46 -16.58
N ASP A 184 0.93 -13.85 -17.47
CA ASP A 184 1.25 -12.63 -18.20
C ASP A 184 0.60 -11.39 -17.57
N ASN A 185 -0.07 -11.55 -16.42
CA ASN A 185 -0.77 -10.50 -15.70
C ASN A 185 -0.09 -10.17 -14.37
N ILE A 186 0.19 -8.88 -14.11
CA ILE A 186 0.96 -8.46 -12.92
C ILE A 186 0.18 -8.70 -11.61
N GLU A 187 -1.14 -8.50 -11.64
CA GLU A 187 -2.00 -8.69 -10.47
C GLU A 187 -1.96 -10.15 -9.98
N ASP A 188 -1.75 -11.12 -10.86
CA ASP A 188 -1.64 -12.53 -10.48
C ASP A 188 -0.37 -12.79 -9.66
N TYR A 189 0.74 -12.09 -9.96
CA TYR A 189 1.97 -12.14 -9.16
C TYR A 189 1.77 -11.44 -7.82
N ASN A 190 1.08 -10.29 -7.80
CA ASN A 190 0.79 -9.58 -6.57
C ASN A 190 -0.09 -10.43 -5.63
N GLN A 191 -1.08 -11.12 -6.20
CA GLN A 191 -1.92 -12.08 -5.49
C GLN A 191 -1.10 -13.27 -4.97
N LEU A 192 -0.25 -13.87 -5.80
CA LEU A 192 0.63 -14.96 -5.39
C LEU A 192 1.51 -14.54 -4.20
N GLY A 193 2.16 -13.37 -4.27
CA GLY A 193 2.98 -12.85 -3.19
C GLY A 193 2.19 -12.68 -1.88
N SER A 194 0.95 -12.19 -1.97
CA SER A 194 0.05 -11.99 -0.83
C SER A 194 -0.36 -13.30 -0.18
N GLU A 195 -0.70 -14.31 -0.98
CA GLU A 195 -1.05 -15.64 -0.47
C GLU A 195 0.12 -16.32 0.25
N ILE A 196 1.33 -16.23 -0.32
CA ILE A 196 2.54 -16.77 0.30
C ILE A 196 2.81 -16.07 1.63
N PHE A 197 2.75 -14.73 1.65
CA PHE A 197 2.95 -13.94 2.86
C PHE A 197 1.93 -14.30 3.95
N ASN A 198 0.65 -14.44 3.60
CA ASN A 198 -0.39 -14.76 4.57
C ASN A 198 -0.20 -16.17 5.17
N LYS A 199 0.14 -17.17 4.36
CA LYS A 199 0.49 -18.51 4.88
C LYS A 199 1.74 -18.47 5.76
N ALA A 200 2.80 -17.78 5.32
CA ALA A 200 4.04 -17.59 6.10
C ALA A 200 3.77 -16.93 7.46
N LYS A 201 2.94 -15.88 7.47
CA LYS A 201 2.55 -15.14 8.68
C LYS A 201 1.86 -16.05 9.70
N MET A 202 1.00 -16.97 9.26
CA MET A 202 0.35 -17.93 10.17
C MET A 202 1.38 -18.80 10.90
N MET A 203 2.39 -19.30 10.18
CA MET A 203 3.48 -20.10 10.78
C MET A 203 4.34 -19.28 11.75
N MET A 204 4.66 -18.03 11.39
CA MET A 204 5.48 -17.13 12.23
C MET A 204 4.77 -16.67 13.52
N LEU A 205 3.45 -16.83 13.61
CA LEU A 205 2.62 -16.39 14.73
C LEU A 205 2.01 -17.55 15.53
N ASP A 206 2.28 -18.79 15.12
CA ASP A 206 1.82 -19.98 15.82
C ASP A 206 2.51 -20.10 17.19
N LYS A 207 1.70 -20.02 18.25
CA LYS A 207 2.15 -20.00 19.65
C LYS A 207 2.41 -21.39 20.22
N ASP A 208 2.06 -22.44 19.49
CA ASP A 208 2.25 -23.81 19.97
C ASP A 208 3.65 -24.34 19.69
N TYR A 209 4.45 -23.63 18.87
CA TYR A 209 5.87 -23.92 18.72
C TYR A 209 6.65 -23.43 19.94
N ASP A 210 7.68 -24.19 20.31
CA ASP A 210 8.66 -23.69 21.27
C ASP A 210 9.43 -22.48 20.71
N ASP A 211 10.00 -21.69 21.61
CA ASP A 211 10.68 -20.44 21.25
C ASP A 211 11.84 -20.62 20.27
N ALA A 212 12.56 -21.75 20.32
CA ALA A 212 13.71 -22.00 19.46
C ALA A 212 13.26 -22.37 18.04
N THR A 213 12.27 -23.26 17.91
CA THR A 213 11.64 -23.59 16.63
C THR A 213 11.02 -22.34 16.01
N LEU A 214 10.24 -21.58 16.79
CA LEU A 214 9.59 -20.35 16.31
C LEU A 214 10.62 -19.29 15.90
N MET A 215 11.78 -19.22 16.55
CA MET A 215 12.86 -18.33 16.16
C MET A 215 13.41 -18.68 14.78
N GLN A 216 13.64 -19.97 14.49
CA GLN A 216 14.18 -20.42 13.21
C GLN A 216 13.17 -20.26 12.06
N ILE A 217 11.89 -20.56 12.31
CA ILE A 217 10.80 -20.23 11.37
C ILE A 217 10.83 -18.74 11.03
N LYS A 218 10.91 -17.87 12.04
CA LYS A 218 10.99 -16.43 11.80
C LYS A 218 12.26 -16.03 11.06
N ILE A 219 13.42 -16.64 11.33
CA ILE A 219 14.67 -16.35 10.60
C ILE A 219 14.48 -16.64 9.12
N PHE A 220 13.93 -17.81 8.78
CA PHE A 220 13.68 -18.21 7.39
C PHE A 220 12.75 -17.20 6.71
N PHE A 221 11.58 -16.97 7.29
CA PHE A 221 10.57 -16.11 6.67
C PHE A 221 10.98 -14.64 6.61
N HIS A 222 11.74 -14.14 7.59
CA HIS A 222 12.32 -12.80 7.51
C HIS A 222 13.38 -12.68 6.39
N GLY A 223 14.12 -13.76 6.12
CA GLY A 223 15.06 -13.81 4.99
C GLY A 223 14.39 -13.69 3.62
N ILE A 224 13.10 -14.02 3.53
CA ILE A 224 12.32 -13.97 2.30
C ILE A 224 11.20 -12.92 2.30
N GLU A 225 10.97 -12.26 3.45
CA GLU A 225 9.89 -11.28 3.66
C GLU A 225 9.98 -10.11 2.69
N ASN A 226 11.20 -9.64 2.42
CA ASN A 226 11.41 -8.54 1.48
C ASN A 226 11.02 -8.96 0.05
N ASP A 227 11.35 -10.19 -0.37
CA ASP A 227 11.02 -10.68 -1.70
C ASP A 227 9.51 -10.84 -1.89
N MET A 228 8.81 -11.32 -0.86
CA MET A 228 7.34 -11.40 -0.85
C MET A 228 6.71 -10.00 -0.99
N HIS A 229 7.13 -9.04 -0.16
CA HIS A 229 6.61 -7.66 -0.25
C HIS A 229 6.92 -7.00 -1.60
N LEU A 230 8.12 -7.21 -2.11
CA LEU A 230 8.49 -6.68 -3.40
C LEU A 230 7.67 -7.31 -4.53
N LEU A 231 7.29 -8.58 -4.43
CA LEU A 231 6.41 -9.24 -5.40
C LEU A 231 4.98 -8.70 -5.32
N ILE A 232 4.48 -8.41 -4.13
CA ILE A 232 3.13 -7.86 -3.90
C ILE A 232 2.95 -6.47 -4.49
N GLY A 233 3.98 -5.62 -4.40
CA GLY A 233 3.92 -4.23 -4.89
C GLY A 233 4.55 -3.99 -6.26
N GLU A 234 5.01 -5.04 -6.94
CA GLU A 234 5.66 -4.88 -8.25
C GLU A 234 4.67 -4.45 -9.32
N LYS A 235 5.09 -3.53 -10.18
CA LYS A 235 4.30 -3.00 -11.30
C LYS A 235 4.86 -3.45 -12.66
N ASP A 236 6.07 -4.00 -12.68
CA ASP A 236 6.76 -4.47 -13.89
C ASP A 236 6.78 -6.01 -13.96
N LEU A 237 6.26 -6.57 -15.04
CA LEU A 237 6.10 -8.02 -15.22
C LEU A 237 7.44 -8.77 -15.22
N GLU A 238 8.48 -8.22 -15.85
CA GLU A 238 9.79 -8.88 -15.94
C GLU A 238 10.51 -8.86 -14.59
N LYS A 239 10.39 -7.77 -13.83
CA LYS A 239 10.85 -7.74 -12.43
C LYS A 239 10.08 -8.71 -11.55
N ALA A 240 8.76 -8.84 -11.74
CA ALA A 240 7.95 -9.80 -10.98
C ALA A 240 8.39 -11.25 -11.25
N LYS A 241 8.66 -11.61 -12.51
CA LYS A 241 9.25 -12.91 -12.89
C LYS A 241 10.61 -13.14 -12.22
N SER A 242 11.51 -12.14 -12.26
CA SER A 242 12.82 -12.23 -11.61
C SER A 242 12.70 -12.48 -10.10
N LYS A 243 11.79 -11.75 -9.43
CA LYS A 243 11.54 -11.93 -7.99
C LYS A 243 10.96 -13.30 -7.66
N LEU A 244 10.10 -13.84 -8.53
CA LEU A 244 9.56 -15.19 -8.37
C LEU A 244 10.67 -16.25 -8.43
N GLU A 245 11.63 -16.11 -9.35
CA GLU A 245 12.79 -17.02 -9.41
C GLU A 245 13.66 -16.97 -8.16
N GLU A 246 13.92 -15.76 -7.62
CA GLU A 246 14.60 -15.60 -6.34
C GLU A 246 13.85 -16.29 -5.19
N LEU A 247 12.52 -16.18 -5.19
CA LEU A 247 11.65 -16.81 -4.19
C LEU A 247 11.70 -18.34 -4.28
N LYS A 248 11.68 -18.91 -5.50
CA LYS A 248 11.84 -20.37 -5.73
C LYS A 248 13.12 -20.91 -5.12
N VAL A 249 14.25 -20.23 -5.36
CA VAL A 249 15.56 -20.62 -4.82
C VAL A 249 15.54 -20.63 -3.30
N LYS A 250 14.96 -19.59 -2.68
CA LYS A 250 14.89 -19.46 -1.22
C LYS A 250 13.96 -20.50 -0.58
N PHE A 251 12.81 -20.79 -1.19
CA PHE A 251 11.91 -21.85 -0.73
C PHE A 251 12.53 -23.25 -0.86
N ALA A 252 13.35 -23.49 -1.88
CA ALA A 252 14.08 -24.76 -2.00
C ALA A 252 15.07 -25.00 -0.84
N GLU A 253 15.51 -23.94 -0.15
CA GLU A 253 16.36 -24.06 1.04
C GLU A 253 15.60 -24.49 2.29
N PHE A 254 14.28 -24.33 2.33
CA PHE A 254 13.47 -24.64 3.51
C PHE A 254 13.70 -26.08 4.00
N ASN A 255 13.65 -27.04 3.09
CA ASN A 255 13.82 -28.47 3.38
C ASN A 255 15.23 -28.85 3.86
N LYS A 256 16.20 -27.93 3.80
CA LYS A 256 17.53 -28.13 4.39
C LYS A 256 17.48 -27.98 5.92
N TYR A 257 16.55 -27.17 6.44
CA TYR A 257 16.49 -26.80 7.86
C TYR A 257 15.26 -27.35 8.58
N PHE A 258 14.16 -27.59 7.88
CA PHE A 258 12.88 -28.01 8.46
C PHE A 258 12.41 -29.33 7.88
N GLU A 259 11.71 -30.13 8.69
CA GLU A 259 10.99 -31.36 8.28
C GLU A 259 9.71 -31.57 9.07
#